data_AF-A0A1G8XU82-F1
#
_entry.id   AF-A0A1G8XU82-F1
#
_cell.length_a   1.000
_cell.length_b   1.000
_cell.length_c   1.000
_cell.angle_alpha   90.00
_cell.angle_beta   90.00
_cell.angle_gamma   90.00
#
_symmetry.space_group_name_H-M   'P 1'
#
loop_
_entity.id
_entity.type
_entity.pdbx_description
1 polymer ?
#
loop_
_entity_poly.entity_id
_entity_poly.type
_entity_poly.pdbx_seq_one_letter_code
_entity_poly.pdbx_strand_id
1 'polypeptide(L)' 'MSDEDRKLIPWWPDAGRLLGGLGRTTMHGLVASGELPSITIGRRRFIATRDIEEYVERRREAARGGSAA' A
#
# COMPACT_ATOMS: atom_id res chain seq x y z
N MET A 1 -0.96 -13.64 -15.12
CA MET A 1 -0.93 -13.63 -13.65
C MET A 1 -1.17 -12.19 -13.23
N SER A 2 -2.35 -11.90 -12.72
CA SER A 2 -2.69 -10.59 -12.17
C SER A 2 -1.82 -10.33 -10.94
N ASP A 3 -1.50 -9.07 -10.64
CA ASP A 3 -0.72 -8.72 -9.45
C ASP A 3 -1.44 -9.11 -8.15
N GLU A 4 -2.77 -9.27 -8.19
CA GLU A 4 -3.61 -9.70 -7.07
C GLU A 4 -3.30 -11.12 -6.56
N ASP A 5 -2.82 -12.04 -7.42
CA ASP A 5 -2.47 -13.40 -7.00
C ASP A 5 -1.05 -13.49 -6.38
N ARG A 6 -0.24 -12.45 -6.53
CA ARG A 6 1.14 -12.45 -6.03
C ARG A 6 1.16 -12.11 -4.55
N LYS A 7 1.94 -12.86 -3.77
CA LYS A 7 2.15 -12.57 -2.34
C LYS A 7 2.89 -11.24 -2.12
N LEU A 8 3.77 -10.88 -3.05
CA LEU A 8 4.61 -9.69 -2.99
C LEU A 8 4.59 -8.99 -4.34
N ILE A 9 4.38 -7.68 -4.31
CA ILE A 9 4.44 -6.83 -5.51
C ILE A 9 5.46 -5.70 -5.31
N PRO A 10 6.08 -5.19 -6.38
CA PRO A 10 6.95 -4.03 -6.26
C PRO A 10 6.22 -2.85 -5.61
N TRP A 11 6.88 -2.18 -4.67
CA TRP A 11 6.32 -1.02 -3.97
C TRP A 11 5.96 0.14 -4.91
N TRP A 12 6.62 0.22 -6.06
CA TRP A 12 6.34 1.14 -7.16
C TRP A 12 6.76 0.48 -8.48
N PRO A 13 5.99 0.62 -9.58
CA PRO A 13 4.67 1.26 -9.69
C PRO A 13 3.47 0.39 -9.27
N ASP A 14 3.68 -0.90 -9.04
CA ASP A 14 2.60 -1.90 -8.93
C ASP A 14 1.65 -1.65 -7.75
N ALA A 15 2.17 -1.46 -6.53
CA ALA A 15 1.33 -1.12 -5.39
C ALA A 15 0.61 0.23 -5.56
N GLY A 16 1.23 1.21 -6.22
CA GLY A 16 0.60 2.47 -6.56
C GLY A 16 -0.58 2.31 -7.51
N ARG A 17 -0.46 1.41 -8.50
CA ARG A 17 -1.57 1.06 -9.40
C ARG A 17 -2.72 0.38 -8.66
N LEU A 18 -2.43 -0.58 -7.79
CA LEU A 18 -3.48 -1.25 -6.99
C LEU A 18 -4.23 -0.28 -6.08
N LEU A 19 -3.55 0.74 -5.55
CA LEU A 19 -4.15 1.80 -4.74
C LEU A 19 -4.88 2.89 -5.56
N GLY A 20 -5.20 2.62 -6.83
CA GLY A 20 -5.93 3.56 -7.68
C GLY A 20 -5.05 4.55 -8.46
N GLY A 21 -3.78 4.21 -8.69
CA GLY A 21 -2.86 5.03 -9.49
C GLY A 21 -2.18 6.16 -8.71
N LEU A 22 -1.87 5.94 -7.42
CA LEU A 22 -1.13 6.90 -6.60
C LEU A 22 0.22 7.24 -7.23
N GLY A 23 0.73 8.45 -7.01
CA GLY A 23 2.04 8.87 -7.51
C GLY A 23 3.21 8.34 -6.66
N ARG A 24 4.42 8.34 -7.24
CA ARG A 24 5.66 7.88 -6.57
C ARG A 24 5.93 8.61 -5.24
N THR A 25 5.68 9.92 -5.20
CA THR A 25 5.88 10.73 -3.99
C THR A 25 4.95 10.30 -2.86
N THR A 26 3.68 10.05 -3.17
CA THR A 26 2.69 9.56 -2.20
C THR A 26 3.09 8.19 -1.68
N MET A 27 3.46 7.27 -2.57
CA MET A 27 3.93 5.93 -2.17
C MET A 27 5.19 5.98 -1.30
N HIS A 28 6.11 6.89 -1.61
CA HIS A 28 7.28 7.12 -0.77
C HIS A 28 6.90 7.62 0.61
N GLY A 29 5.93 8.55 0.70
CA GLY A 29 5.38 9.03 1.97
C GLY A 29 4.80 7.90 2.81
N LEU A 30 3.95 7.05 2.22
CA LEU A 30 3.30 5.92 2.91
C LEU A 30 4.30 4.88 3.41
N VAL A 31 5.32 4.57 2.62
CA VAL A 31 6.38 3.63 3.01
C VAL A 31 7.27 4.25 4.08
N ALA A 32 7.60 5.54 3.98
CA ALA A 32 8.44 6.24 4.95
C ALA A 32 7.73 6.47 6.28
N SER A 33 6.42 6.73 6.28
CA SER A 33 5.61 6.85 7.50
C SER A 33 5.35 5.51 8.18
N GLY A 34 5.56 4.39 7.47
CA GLY A 34 5.25 3.05 7.95
C GLY A 34 3.77 2.69 7.84
N GLU A 35 2.93 3.57 7.29
CA GLU A 35 1.52 3.28 7.03
C GLU A 35 1.34 2.14 6.03
N LEU A 36 2.28 1.99 5.09
CA LEU A 36 2.35 0.87 4.18
C LEU A 36 3.64 0.09 4.41
N PRO A 37 3.58 -1.03 5.15
CA PRO A 37 4.74 -1.88 5.41
C PRO A 37 5.42 -2.31 4.11
N SER A 38 6.75 -2.30 4.11
CA SER A 38 7.53 -2.73 2.96
C SER A 38 8.62 -3.72 3.37
N ILE A 39 8.87 -4.69 2.48
CA ILE A 39 9.87 -5.74 2.67
C ILE A 39 10.95 -5.53 1.62
N THR A 40 12.21 -5.48 2.07
CA THR A 40 13.34 -5.40 1.15
C THR A 40 13.91 -6.79 0.92
N ILE A 41 13.99 -7.21 -0.34
CA ILE A 41 14.62 -8.47 -0.77
C ILE A 41 15.79 -8.10 -1.69
N GLY A 42 17.00 -8.24 -1.17
CA GLY A 42 18.21 -7.76 -1.82
C GLY A 42 18.16 -6.25 -2.04
N ARG A 43 18.23 -5.81 -3.30
CA ARG A 43 18.19 -4.39 -3.68
C ARG A 43 16.79 -3.88 -4.04
N ARG A 44 15.77 -4.74 -4.00
CA ARG A 44 14.40 -4.42 -4.42
C ARG A 44 13.48 -4.37 -3.21
N ARG A 45 12.53 -3.44 -3.25
CA ARG A 45 11.49 -3.26 -2.23
C ARG A 45 10.15 -3.76 -2.75
N PHE A 46 9.45 -4.47 -1.89
CA PHE A 46 8.14 -5.07 -2.14
C PHE A 46 7.16 -4.68 -1.06
N ILE A 47 5.88 -4.85 -1.35
CA ILE A 47 4.76 -4.72 -0.42
C ILE A 47 3.94 -6.00 -0.55
N ALA A 48 3.49 -6.55 0.58
CA ALA A 48 2.60 -7.69 0.54
C ALA A 48 1.19 -7.25 0.17
N THR A 49 0.50 -8.02 -0.67
CA THR A 49 -0.86 -7.68 -1.11
C THR A 49 -1.83 -7.55 0.07
N ARG A 50 -1.68 -8.40 1.09
CA ARG A 50 -2.44 -8.29 2.35
C ARG A 50 -2.25 -6.94 3.06
N ASP A 51 -1.04 -6.37 3.02
CA ASP A 51 -0.73 -5.14 3.74
C ASP A 51 -1.41 -3.94 3.05
N ILE A 52 -1.65 -4.04 1.74
CA ILE A 52 -2.42 -3.07 0.95
C ILE A 52 -3.90 -3.13 1.32
N GLU A 53 -4.47 -4.33 1.41
CA GLU A 53 -5.86 -4.54 1.84
C GLU A 53 -6.09 -3.98 3.24
N GLU A 54 -5.20 -4.31 4.19
CA GLU A 54 -5.24 -3.78 5.56
C GLU A 54 -5.13 -2.26 5.58
N TYR A 55 -4.24 -1.66 4.77
CA TYR A 55 -4.13 -0.21 4.66
C TYR A 55 -5.45 0.43 4.20
N VAL A 56 -6.09 -0.14 3.17
CA VAL A 56 -7.37 0.37 2.66
C VAL A 56 -8.47 0.26 3.71
N GLU A 57 -8.56 -0.86 4.43
CA GLU A 57 -9.60 -1.02 5.46
C GLU A 57 -9.38 -0.09 6.65
N ARG A 58 -8.14 0.03 7.16
CA ARG A 58 -7.83 1.03 8.20
C ARG A 58 -8.21 2.44 7.76
N ARG A 59 -7.98 2.79 6.49
CA ARG A 59 -8.33 4.11 5.95
C ARG A 59 -9.84 4.32 5.84
N ARG A 60 -10.61 3.27 5.52
CA ARG A 60 -12.08 3.29 5.51
C ARG A 60 -12.65 3.45 6.91
N GLU A 61 -12.13 2.71 7.89
CA GLU A 61 -12.55 2.82 9.29
C GLU A 61 -12.30 4.21 9.85
N ALA A 62 -11.10 4.77 9.61
CA ALA A 62 -10.77 6.13 10.01
C ALA A 62 -11.71 7.18 9.39
N ALA A 63 -12.11 6.99 8.13
CA ALA A 63 -13.08 7.87 7.47
C ALA A 63 -14.49 7.76 8.06
N ARG A 64 -14.93 6.56 8.45
CA ARG A 64 -16.23 6.33 9.12
C ARG A 64 -16.26 6.97 10.52
N GLY A 65 -15.16 6.86 11.27
CA GLY A 65 -15.05 7.44 12.63
C GLY A 65 -14.98 8.97 12.66
N GLY A 66 -14.63 9.61 11.54
CA GLY A 66 -14.53 11.07 11.43
C GLY A 66 -15.83 11.80 11.10
N SER A 67 -16.95 11.08 10.92
CA SER A 67 -18.26 11.68 10.58
C SER A 67 -19.17 11.95 11.80
N ALA A 68 -18.66 11.77 13.02
CA ALA A 68 -19.36 12.09 14.25
C ALA A 68 -18.68 13.28 14.94
N ALA A 69 -18.82 14.48 14.37
CA ALA A 69 -18.50 15.76 15.01
C ALA A 69 -19.40 16.86 14.46
#